data_AF-A0A521HTH7-F1
#
_entry.id   AF-A0A521HTH7-F1
#
_cell.length_a   1.000
_cell.length_b   1.000
_cell.length_c   1.000
_cell.angle_alpha   90.00
_cell.angle_beta   90.00
_cell.angle_gamma   90.00
#
_symmetry.space_group_name_H-M   'P 1'
#
loop_
_entity.id
_entity.type
_entity.pdbx_description
1 polymer ?
#
loop_
_entity_poly.entity_id
_entity_poly.type
_entity_poly.pdbx_seq_one_letter_code
_entity_poly.pdbx_strand_id
1 'polypeptide(L)'
;MRNQRRIPSSSKSNPSKPRPPANPGRKMNTSNKKNSEPTRDACVAHLRRTGVLIGAVLGLCLACSMAFATEPATAAPEWSMLTSQQQEVLVEFRQTWNSLSPEMRERLRLGADRWNNLYPEQRARAKERMLRWQALPLAERERRTQRWNKFRALPPAERMRVKRAMRAYMRMPPAQRQQLREQFESIPEAERAGVKSMLRSFTPAERRRFQHMLRAAPEAQRSALMRELARLDYASRNRRLSELETQFKVPPPAQ
;
A
#
# COMPACT_ATOMS: atom_id res chain seq x y z
N MET A 1 -44.04 -38.48 -25.94
CA MET A 1 -44.73 -37.17 -26.04
C MET A 1 -43.78 -36.07 -25.58
N ARG A 2 -43.35 -35.22 -26.52
CA ARG A 2 -42.44 -34.08 -26.32
C ARG A 2 -43.19 -32.95 -25.61
N ASN A 3 -42.59 -32.35 -24.57
CA ASN A 3 -43.07 -31.08 -24.06
C ASN A 3 -41.89 -30.10 -23.91
N GLN A 4 -41.56 -29.46 -25.04
CA GLN A 4 -40.58 -28.39 -25.11
C GLN A 4 -41.26 -27.09 -24.62
N ARG A 5 -40.85 -26.58 -23.45
CA ARG A 5 -41.20 -25.22 -23.05
C ARG A 5 -40.19 -24.25 -23.65
N ARG A 6 -40.68 -23.48 -24.63
CA ARG A 6 -40.00 -22.34 -25.25
C ARG A 6 -39.67 -21.29 -24.19
N ILE A 7 -38.40 -20.90 -24.10
CA ILE A 7 -37.95 -19.71 -23.38
C ILE A 7 -37.88 -18.57 -24.41
N PRO A 8 -38.54 -17.43 -24.21
CA PRO A 8 -38.44 -16.31 -25.13
C PRO A 8 -37.10 -15.57 -24.96
N SER A 9 -36.40 -15.41 -26.09
CA SER A 9 -35.23 -14.55 -26.26
C SER A 9 -35.64 -13.08 -26.11
N SER A 10 -35.22 -12.44 -25.01
CA SER A 10 -35.33 -10.99 -24.83
C SER A 10 -33.95 -10.36 -25.05
N SER A 11 -33.73 -9.95 -26.29
CA SER A 11 -32.78 -8.91 -26.66
C SER A 11 -33.19 -7.60 -25.96
N LYS A 12 -32.38 -7.12 -25.03
CA LYS A 12 -32.41 -5.73 -24.56
C LYS A 12 -31.00 -5.15 -24.66
N SER A 13 -30.82 -4.42 -25.74
CA SER A 13 -29.83 -3.35 -25.93
C SER A 13 -29.73 -2.48 -24.68
N ASN A 14 -28.54 -2.39 -24.10
CA ASN A 14 -28.25 -1.52 -22.96
C ASN A 14 -27.67 -0.20 -23.51
N PRO A 15 -28.36 0.95 -23.37
CA PRO A 15 -27.83 2.22 -23.86
C PRO A 15 -26.72 2.74 -22.94
N SER A 16 -25.59 3.05 -23.55
CA SER A 16 -24.41 3.69 -23.00
C SER A 16 -24.76 4.91 -22.13
N LYS A 17 -24.44 4.86 -20.83
CA LYS A 17 -24.45 6.06 -19.97
C LYS A 17 -23.32 7.01 -20.41
N PRO A 18 -23.58 8.32 -20.56
CA PRO A 18 -22.55 9.27 -20.93
C PRO A 18 -21.57 9.52 -19.78
N ARG A 19 -20.30 9.68 -20.16
CA ARG A 19 -19.15 10.05 -19.32
C ARG A 19 -19.33 11.51 -18.86
N PRO A 20 -19.06 11.87 -17.59
CA PRO A 20 -19.04 13.28 -17.20
C PRO A 20 -17.85 14.01 -17.87
N PRO A 21 -18.01 15.31 -18.23
CA PRO A 21 -17.01 16.06 -18.97
C PRO A 21 -15.75 16.34 -18.13
N ALA A 22 -14.63 16.44 -18.85
CA ALA A 22 -13.33 16.84 -18.35
C ALA A 22 -13.38 18.25 -17.75
N ASN A 23 -12.82 18.41 -16.55
CA ASN A 23 -12.62 19.69 -15.90
C ASN A 23 -11.48 20.46 -16.60
N PRO A 24 -11.71 21.66 -17.17
CA PRO A 24 -10.66 22.47 -17.77
C PRO A 24 -10.08 23.45 -16.74
N GLY A 25 -8.75 23.56 -16.72
CA GLY A 25 -8.08 24.77 -16.25
C GLY A 25 -7.56 24.74 -14.82
N ARG A 26 -6.30 24.31 -14.65
CA ARG A 26 -5.41 24.94 -13.67
C ARG A 26 -4.16 25.40 -14.38
N LYS A 27 -4.08 26.72 -14.58
CA LYS A 27 -2.98 27.41 -15.26
C LYS A 27 -1.67 27.21 -14.49
N MET A 28 -0.61 27.03 -15.27
CA MET A 28 0.79 27.03 -14.83
C MET A 28 1.12 28.35 -14.14
N ASN A 29 1.88 28.28 -13.04
CA ASN A 29 2.75 29.38 -12.66
C ASN A 29 4.19 28.86 -12.61
N THR A 30 4.95 29.26 -13.61
CA THR A 30 6.40 29.17 -13.69
C THR A 30 6.99 30.43 -13.07
N SER A 31 7.51 30.32 -11.85
CA SER A 31 8.43 31.34 -11.32
C SER A 31 9.79 30.69 -11.08
N ASN A 32 10.62 30.90 -12.09
CA ASN A 32 12.07 30.82 -12.09
C ASN A 32 12.64 31.65 -10.93
N LYS A 33 13.33 31.03 -9.97
CA LYS A 33 14.25 31.76 -9.08
C LYS A 33 15.58 31.03 -9.04
N LYS A 34 16.56 31.78 -9.53
CA LYS A 34 17.95 31.44 -9.82
C LYS A 34 18.72 31.10 -8.54
N ASN A 35 19.73 30.27 -8.75
CA ASN A 35 20.84 29.90 -7.86
C ASN A 35 21.37 31.06 -7.02
N SER A 36 21.65 30.77 -5.75
CA SER A 36 22.89 31.16 -5.07
C SER A 36 23.01 30.39 -3.74
N GLU A 37 23.96 29.47 -3.68
CA GLU A 37 24.54 28.99 -2.42
C GLU A 37 25.29 30.15 -1.75
N PRO A 38 25.39 30.14 -0.42
CA PRO A 38 26.66 30.53 0.19
C PRO A 38 27.21 29.40 1.06
N THR A 39 28.50 29.25 0.90
CA THR A 39 29.42 28.30 1.49
C THR A 39 29.47 28.38 3.01
N ARG A 40 29.80 27.22 3.59
CA ARG A 40 30.35 27.07 4.94
C ARG A 40 31.70 27.81 5.00
N ASP A 41 32.06 28.25 6.20
CA ASP A 41 33.36 28.81 6.59
C ASP A 41 33.45 30.35 6.62
N ALA A 42 33.00 30.94 7.73
CA ALA A 42 33.59 32.17 8.27
C ALA A 42 33.34 32.30 9.80
N CYS A 43 34.41 32.07 10.55
CA CYS A 43 34.79 32.70 11.82
C CYS A 43 33.83 32.73 13.03
N VAL A 44 34.03 31.73 13.89
CA VAL A 44 34.54 31.88 15.28
C VAL A 44 34.59 33.31 15.86
N ALA A 45 33.92 33.45 17.02
CA ALA A 45 34.20 34.31 18.17
C ALA A 45 34.24 35.84 17.97
N HIS A 46 33.22 36.51 18.51
CA HIS A 46 33.49 37.63 19.43
C HIS A 46 32.61 37.55 20.67
N LEU A 47 33.28 37.79 21.78
CA LEU A 47 32.97 37.41 23.14
C LEU A 47 32.33 38.61 23.86
N ARG A 48 31.29 38.31 24.67
CA ARG A 48 30.91 38.88 25.98
C ARG A 48 31.15 40.38 26.26
N ARG A 49 30.06 41.04 26.71
CA ARG A 49 29.92 42.12 27.72
C ARG A 49 28.67 42.91 27.32
N THR A 50 27.63 43.19 28.10
CA THR A 50 27.35 43.38 29.53
C THR A 50 25.81 43.44 29.59
N GLY A 51 25.08 42.74 30.47
CA GLY A 51 24.93 43.13 31.87
C GLY A 51 23.70 44.02 32.04
N VAL A 52 22.69 43.49 32.74
CA VAL A 52 21.62 44.22 33.46
C VAL A 52 20.50 44.84 32.61
N LEU A 53 19.36 44.16 32.55
CA LEU A 53 18.02 44.69 32.91
C LEU A 53 17.08 43.48 33.10
N ILE A 54 17.28 42.77 34.21
CA ILE A 54 16.26 41.89 34.81
C ILE A 54 15.36 42.79 35.64
N GLY A 55 14.05 42.72 35.40
CA GLY A 55 13.03 43.29 36.30
C GLY A 55 12.19 44.39 35.67
N ALA A 56 11.23 44.03 34.82
CA ALA A 56 9.94 44.74 34.64
C ALA A 56 9.10 44.21 33.43
N VAL A 57 9.14 42.92 33.10
CA VAL A 57 8.04 42.27 32.33
C VAL A 57 7.79 40.86 32.90
N LEU A 58 7.77 40.77 34.23
CA LEU A 58 7.54 39.56 35.02
C LEU A 58 6.26 39.75 35.86
N GLY A 59 5.15 40.17 35.21
CA GLY A 59 3.94 40.57 35.93
C GLY A 59 2.60 40.56 35.19
N LEU A 60 2.50 40.03 33.96
CA LEU A 60 1.19 39.91 33.28
C LEU A 60 1.08 38.76 32.28
N CYS A 61 1.73 37.63 32.56
CA CYS A 61 1.56 36.37 31.81
C CYS A 61 1.45 35.16 32.76
N LEU A 62 0.81 35.36 33.92
CA LEU A 62 0.71 34.35 34.99
C LEU A 62 -0.74 34.17 35.47
N ALA A 63 -1.68 34.02 34.53
CA ALA A 63 -3.06 33.63 34.81
C ALA A 63 -3.72 32.79 33.69
N CYS A 64 -2.93 32.07 32.89
CA CYS A 64 -3.45 31.08 31.94
C CYS A 64 -2.61 29.80 32.02
N SER A 65 -2.47 29.26 33.23
CA SER A 65 -1.95 27.91 33.45
C SER A 65 -3.07 27.02 33.98
N MET A 66 -3.38 26.00 33.17
CA MET A 66 -3.93 24.71 33.59
C MET A 66 -5.44 24.64 33.85
N ALA A 67 -6.22 24.90 32.82
CA ALA A 67 -7.40 24.07 32.54
C ALA A 67 -7.10 23.18 31.32
N PHE A 68 -6.10 22.31 31.43
CA PHE A 68 -6.05 21.12 30.59
C PHE A 68 -7.16 20.21 31.11
N ALA A 69 -8.35 20.32 30.50
CA ALA A 69 -9.32 19.25 30.56
C ALA A 69 -8.60 18.00 30.07
N THR A 70 -8.31 17.10 31.01
CA THR A 70 -7.91 15.74 30.67
C THR A 70 -9.17 15.12 30.12
N GLU A 71 -9.39 15.24 28.80
CA GLU A 71 -10.46 14.50 28.14
C GLU A 71 -10.20 13.03 28.49
N PRO A 72 -11.11 12.36 29.23
CA PRO A 72 -10.95 10.93 29.43
C PRO A 72 -10.93 10.33 28.03
N ALA A 73 -9.87 9.58 27.72
CA ALA A 73 -9.80 8.75 26.53
C ALA A 73 -11.17 8.09 26.39
N THR A 74 -11.90 8.47 25.33
CA THR A 74 -13.35 8.27 25.23
C THR A 74 -13.64 6.82 25.57
N ALA A 75 -14.21 6.58 26.75
CA ALA A 75 -14.51 5.23 27.21
C ALA A 75 -15.39 4.61 26.13
N ALA A 76 -14.94 3.51 25.53
CA ALA A 76 -15.70 2.88 24.46
C ALA A 76 -17.12 2.60 24.94
N PRO A 77 -18.15 2.81 24.10
CA PRO A 77 -19.52 2.86 24.58
C PRO A 77 -19.94 1.55 25.24
N GLU A 78 -20.69 1.70 26.33
CA GLU A 78 -21.42 0.60 26.96
C GLU A 78 -22.49 0.06 26.01
N TRP A 79 -22.90 -1.20 26.20
CA TRP A 79 -23.84 -1.86 25.30
C TRP A 79 -25.15 -1.07 25.11
N SER A 80 -25.63 -0.42 26.17
CA SER A 80 -26.84 0.42 26.18
C SER A 80 -26.72 1.71 25.37
N MET A 81 -25.49 2.18 25.10
CA MET A 81 -25.23 3.40 24.32
C MET A 81 -25.16 3.11 22.81
N LEU A 82 -25.18 1.84 22.40
CA LEU A 82 -25.25 1.45 21.00
C LEU A 82 -26.65 1.74 20.44
N THR A 83 -26.73 2.18 19.19
CA THR A 83 -28.01 2.35 18.50
C THR A 83 -28.68 0.99 18.27
N SER A 84 -30.01 0.95 18.11
CA SER A 84 -30.73 -0.30 17.86
C SER A 84 -30.19 -1.07 16.66
N GLN A 85 -29.79 -0.35 15.60
CA GLN A 85 -29.16 -0.95 14.42
C GLN A 85 -27.76 -1.50 14.70
N GLN A 86 -26.98 -0.88 15.59
CA GLN A 86 -25.67 -1.42 16.00
C GLN A 86 -25.85 -2.67 16.87
N GLN A 87 -26.82 -2.65 17.79
CA GLN A 87 -27.14 -3.79 18.66
C GLN A 87 -27.60 -5.01 17.86
N GLU A 88 -28.40 -4.82 16.82
CA GLU A 88 -28.86 -5.92 15.95
C GLU A 88 -27.66 -6.63 15.26
N VAL A 89 -26.70 -5.87 14.76
CA VAL A 89 -25.50 -6.43 14.10
C VAL A 89 -24.56 -7.11 15.10
N LEU A 90 -24.51 -6.61 16.32
CA LEU A 90 -23.56 -7.05 17.35
C LEU A 90 -24.19 -8.00 18.37
N VAL A 91 -25.40 -8.50 18.14
CA VAL A 91 -26.19 -9.28 19.12
C VAL A 91 -25.41 -10.46 19.72
N GLU A 92 -24.58 -11.12 18.93
CA GLU A 92 -23.70 -12.23 19.35
C GLU A 92 -22.69 -11.82 20.44
N PHE A 93 -22.34 -10.54 20.53
CA PHE A 93 -21.41 -10.00 21.52
C PHE A 93 -22.09 -9.48 22.78
N ARG A 94 -23.43 -9.50 22.87
CA ARG A 94 -24.18 -8.88 23.98
C ARG A 94 -23.70 -9.31 25.36
N GLN A 95 -23.47 -10.62 25.55
CA GLN A 95 -23.08 -11.18 26.85
C GLN A 95 -21.60 -10.92 27.18
N THR A 96 -20.75 -10.78 26.16
CA THR A 96 -19.31 -10.60 26.33
C THR A 96 -18.85 -9.16 26.18
N TRP A 97 -19.75 -8.23 25.82
CA TRP A 97 -19.43 -6.84 25.48
C TRP A 97 -18.59 -6.15 26.56
N ASN A 98 -18.98 -6.31 27.83
CA ASN A 98 -18.33 -5.67 28.96
C ASN A 98 -16.98 -6.30 29.32
N SER A 99 -16.70 -7.53 28.86
CA SER A 99 -15.38 -8.17 28.99
C SER A 99 -14.40 -7.80 27.87
N LEU A 100 -14.88 -7.12 26.82
CA LEU A 100 -14.01 -6.69 25.71
C LEU A 100 -13.23 -5.43 26.08
N SER A 101 -11.98 -5.36 25.62
CA SER A 101 -11.18 -4.15 25.76
C SER A 101 -11.87 -2.97 25.07
N PRO A 102 -11.68 -1.72 25.56
CA PRO A 102 -12.26 -0.53 24.94
C PRO A 102 -11.95 -0.42 23.44
N GLU A 103 -10.73 -0.76 23.02
CA GLU A 103 -10.33 -0.71 21.62
C GLU A 103 -11.08 -1.74 20.77
N MET A 104 -11.39 -2.91 21.32
CA MET A 104 -12.18 -3.92 20.63
C MET A 104 -13.64 -3.48 20.50
N ARG A 105 -14.23 -2.94 21.57
CA ARG A 105 -15.60 -2.38 21.55
C ARG A 105 -15.74 -1.30 20.47
N GLU A 106 -14.80 -0.37 20.40
CA GLU A 106 -14.84 0.68 19.38
C GLU A 106 -14.65 0.13 17.96
N ARG A 107 -13.78 -0.87 17.76
CA ARG A 107 -13.63 -1.55 16.46
C ARG A 107 -14.91 -2.25 16.01
N LEU A 108 -15.62 -2.91 16.93
CA LEU A 108 -16.89 -3.59 16.67
C LEU A 108 -17.99 -2.57 16.35
N ARG A 109 -18.09 -1.49 17.13
CA ARG A 109 -19.04 -0.40 16.90
C ARG A 109 -18.85 0.23 15.51
N LEU A 110 -17.61 0.63 15.18
CA LEU A 110 -17.27 1.14 13.84
C LEU A 110 -17.53 0.08 12.75
N GLY A 111 -17.40 -1.20 13.08
CA GLY A 111 -17.76 -2.31 12.20
C GLY A 111 -19.25 -2.38 11.90
N ALA A 112 -20.08 -2.25 12.93
CA ALA A 112 -21.53 -2.21 12.82
C ALA A 112 -21.99 -0.98 12.02
N ASP A 113 -21.40 0.19 12.25
CA ASP A 113 -21.68 1.39 11.45
C ASP A 113 -21.40 1.17 9.97
N ARG A 114 -20.23 0.60 9.65
CA ARG A 114 -19.91 0.27 8.25
C ARG A 114 -20.90 -0.72 7.67
N TRP A 115 -21.29 -1.74 8.43
CA TRP A 115 -22.24 -2.76 7.99
C TRP A 115 -23.62 -2.17 7.70
N ASN A 116 -24.12 -1.32 8.59
CA ASN A 116 -25.41 -0.66 8.45
C ASN A 116 -25.45 0.26 7.23
N ASN A 117 -24.32 0.90 6.90
CA ASN A 117 -24.18 1.73 5.71
C ASN A 117 -23.97 0.96 4.39
N LEU A 118 -23.85 -0.39 4.42
CA LEU A 118 -23.75 -1.19 3.19
C LEU A 118 -25.14 -1.41 2.57
N TYR A 119 -25.22 -1.25 1.25
CA TYR A 119 -26.37 -1.71 0.46
C TYR A 119 -26.54 -3.25 0.53
N PRO A 120 -27.75 -3.79 0.32
CA PRO A 120 -28.02 -5.23 0.42
C PRO A 120 -27.05 -6.12 -0.36
N GLU A 121 -26.72 -5.75 -1.61
CA GLU A 121 -25.75 -6.49 -2.44
C GLU A 121 -24.32 -6.45 -1.87
N GLN A 122 -23.94 -5.36 -1.22
CA GLN A 122 -22.62 -5.23 -0.60
C GLN A 122 -22.56 -6.08 0.67
N ARG A 123 -23.66 -6.14 1.45
CA ARG A 123 -23.81 -7.04 2.60
C ARG A 123 -23.71 -8.50 2.15
N ALA A 124 -24.39 -8.89 1.06
CA ALA A 124 -24.31 -10.25 0.50
C ALA A 124 -22.87 -10.62 0.13
N ARG A 125 -22.16 -9.76 -0.60
CA ARG A 125 -20.74 -9.96 -0.95
C ARG A 125 -19.83 -9.99 0.28
N ALA A 126 -20.13 -9.23 1.33
CA ALA A 126 -19.40 -9.27 2.58
C ALA A 126 -19.61 -10.60 3.31
N LYS A 127 -20.85 -11.10 3.41
CA LYS A 127 -21.17 -12.43 3.97
C LYS A 127 -20.44 -13.54 3.23
N GLU A 128 -20.48 -13.55 1.90
CA GLU A 128 -19.81 -14.56 1.08
C GLU A 128 -18.28 -14.56 1.32
N ARG A 129 -17.65 -13.39 1.44
CA ARG A 129 -16.22 -13.29 1.78
C ARG A 129 -15.93 -13.79 3.18
N MET A 130 -16.81 -13.52 4.14
CA MET A 130 -16.67 -14.01 5.52
C MET A 130 -16.76 -15.54 5.58
N LEU A 131 -17.75 -16.14 4.92
CA LEU A 131 -17.91 -17.59 4.83
C LEU A 131 -16.68 -18.24 4.19
N ARG A 132 -16.19 -17.69 3.07
CA ARG A 132 -14.94 -18.16 2.45
C ARG A 132 -13.73 -18.02 3.35
N TRP A 133 -13.68 -16.99 4.19
CA TRP A 133 -12.60 -16.81 5.16
C TRP A 133 -12.68 -17.82 6.30
N GLN A 134 -13.87 -18.07 6.84
CA GLN A 134 -14.12 -19.04 7.91
C GLN A 134 -13.84 -20.47 7.45
N ALA A 135 -14.11 -20.78 6.18
CA ALA A 135 -13.80 -22.08 5.56
C ALA A 135 -12.29 -22.33 5.34
N LEU A 136 -11.42 -21.34 5.55
CA LEU A 136 -9.98 -21.55 5.40
C LEU A 136 -9.38 -22.33 6.58
N PRO A 137 -8.47 -23.29 6.32
CA PRO A 137 -7.65 -23.90 7.36
C PRO A 137 -6.93 -22.84 8.20
N LEU A 138 -6.72 -23.12 9.49
CA LEU A 138 -6.09 -22.18 10.43
C LEU A 138 -4.75 -21.65 9.92
N ALA A 139 -3.88 -22.54 9.43
CA ALA A 139 -2.58 -22.17 8.87
C ALA A 139 -2.69 -21.18 7.69
N GLU A 140 -3.71 -21.33 6.83
CA GLU A 140 -3.91 -20.42 5.71
C GLU A 140 -4.48 -19.06 6.17
N ARG A 141 -5.35 -19.05 7.19
CA ARG A 141 -5.82 -17.81 7.84
C ARG A 141 -4.66 -17.05 8.46
N GLU A 142 -3.77 -17.73 9.18
CA GLU A 142 -2.57 -17.12 9.76
C GLU A 142 -1.65 -16.56 8.69
N ARG A 143 -1.35 -17.35 7.65
CA ARG A 143 -0.52 -16.89 6.52
C ARG A 143 -1.08 -15.63 5.87
N ARG A 144 -2.38 -15.58 5.60
CA ARG A 144 -3.03 -14.39 5.00
C ARG A 144 -3.01 -13.20 5.95
N THR A 145 -3.27 -13.42 7.23
CA THR A 145 -3.23 -12.38 8.27
C THR A 145 -1.84 -11.78 8.41
N GLN A 146 -0.79 -12.62 8.44
CA GLN A 146 0.60 -12.16 8.47
C GLN A 146 0.96 -11.33 7.23
N ARG A 147 0.55 -11.77 6.03
CA ARG A 147 0.76 -11.00 4.79
C ARG A 147 0.04 -9.67 4.83
N TRP A 148 -1.18 -9.63 5.35
CA TRP A 148 -1.97 -8.42 5.51
C TRP A 148 -1.33 -7.45 6.51
N ASN A 149 -0.87 -7.94 7.66
CA ASN A 149 -0.18 -7.13 8.67
C ASN A 149 1.12 -6.54 8.12
N LYS A 150 1.94 -7.35 7.41
CA LYS A 150 3.13 -6.86 6.69
C LYS A 150 2.79 -5.76 5.70
N PHE A 151 1.72 -5.91 4.93
CA PHE A 151 1.27 -4.88 3.99
C PHE A 151 0.77 -3.61 4.70
N ARG A 152 0.04 -3.73 5.81
CA ARG A 152 -0.44 -2.58 6.60
C ARG A 152 0.68 -1.79 7.25
N ALA A 153 1.76 -2.48 7.66
CA ALA A 153 2.94 -1.87 8.25
C ALA A 153 3.80 -1.08 7.25
N LEU A 154 3.58 -1.24 5.93
CA LEU A 154 4.32 -0.48 4.93
C LEU A 154 3.95 1.02 4.98
N PRO A 155 4.93 1.93 4.78
CA PRO A 155 4.68 3.35 4.61
C PRO A 155 3.64 3.64 3.50
N PRO A 156 2.85 4.73 3.58
CA PRO A 156 1.81 5.03 2.60
C PRO A 156 2.27 4.99 1.14
N ALA A 157 3.43 5.58 0.84
CA ALA A 157 4.01 5.59 -0.50
C ALA A 157 4.32 4.16 -1.02
N GLU A 158 4.86 3.30 -0.14
CA GLU A 158 5.15 1.91 -0.49
C GLU A 158 3.88 1.08 -0.69
N ARG A 159 2.87 1.27 0.16
CA ARG A 159 1.55 0.64 -0.02
C ARG A 159 0.96 0.99 -1.38
N MET A 160 1.07 2.26 -1.79
CA MET A 160 0.59 2.71 -3.10
C MET A 160 1.39 2.09 -4.25
N ARG A 161 2.71 1.98 -4.11
CA ARG A 161 3.57 1.27 -5.09
C ARG A 161 3.13 -0.19 -5.26
N VAL A 162 2.91 -0.92 -4.16
CA VAL A 162 2.45 -2.31 -4.19
C VAL A 162 1.06 -2.43 -4.83
N LYS A 163 0.10 -1.56 -4.45
CA LYS A 163 -1.24 -1.55 -5.05
C LYS A 163 -1.21 -1.27 -6.56
N ARG A 164 -0.31 -0.38 -7.03
CA ARG A 164 -0.14 -0.08 -8.45
C ARG A 164 0.47 -1.27 -9.20
N ALA A 165 1.52 -1.89 -8.65
CA ALA A 165 2.12 -3.09 -9.22
C ALA A 165 1.12 -4.25 -9.31
N MET A 166 0.33 -4.48 -8.26
CA MET A 166 -0.73 -5.51 -8.28
C MET A 166 -1.79 -5.22 -9.33
N ARG A 167 -2.23 -3.95 -9.47
CA ARG A 167 -3.19 -3.56 -10.53
C ARG A 167 -2.63 -3.78 -11.93
N ALA A 168 -1.35 -3.45 -12.15
CA ALA A 168 -0.69 -3.70 -13.43
C ALA A 168 -0.61 -5.21 -13.71
N TYR A 169 -0.19 -6.02 -12.73
CA TYR A 169 -0.15 -7.47 -12.84
C TYR A 169 -1.51 -8.08 -13.18
N MET A 170 -2.57 -7.65 -12.49
CA MET A 170 -3.93 -8.18 -12.72
C MET A 170 -4.50 -7.82 -14.10
N ARG A 171 -3.99 -6.78 -14.75
CA ARG A 171 -4.37 -6.36 -16.12
C ARG A 171 -3.59 -7.08 -17.21
N MET A 172 -2.51 -7.78 -16.87
CA MET A 172 -1.74 -8.54 -17.86
C MET A 172 -2.57 -9.73 -18.38
N PRO A 173 -2.42 -10.10 -19.68
CA PRO A 173 -3.00 -11.33 -20.22
C PRO A 173 -2.63 -12.56 -19.38
N PRO A 174 -3.53 -13.56 -19.26
CA PRO A 174 -3.28 -14.76 -18.47
C PRO A 174 -1.94 -15.44 -18.77
N ALA A 175 -1.58 -15.56 -20.06
CA ALA A 175 -0.31 -16.14 -20.50
C ALA A 175 0.91 -15.39 -19.93
N GLN A 176 0.90 -14.05 -19.97
CA GLN A 176 2.00 -13.24 -19.40
C GLN A 176 2.08 -13.39 -17.87
N ARG A 177 0.94 -13.50 -17.18
CA ARG A 177 0.93 -13.72 -15.73
C ARG A 177 1.47 -15.09 -15.34
N GLN A 178 1.15 -16.11 -16.13
CA GLN A 178 1.64 -17.48 -15.96
C GLN A 178 3.15 -17.53 -16.20
N GLN A 179 3.60 -16.93 -17.29
CA GLN A 179 5.02 -16.78 -17.62
C GLN A 179 5.83 -16.13 -16.48
N LEU A 180 5.35 -15.02 -15.92
CA LEU A 180 6.00 -14.37 -14.77
C LEU A 180 6.02 -15.25 -13.52
N ARG A 181 5.00 -16.09 -13.33
CA ARG A 181 4.93 -17.02 -12.21
C ARG A 181 5.94 -18.15 -12.39
N GLU A 182 5.98 -18.77 -13.56
CA GLU A 182 6.93 -19.85 -13.89
C GLU A 182 8.38 -19.37 -13.77
N GLN A 183 8.69 -18.17 -14.27
CA GLN A 183 10.01 -17.56 -14.09
C GLN A 183 10.39 -17.44 -12.61
N PHE A 184 9.46 -17.02 -11.76
CA PHE A 184 9.72 -16.91 -10.31
C PHE A 184 9.80 -18.28 -9.62
N GLU A 185 8.95 -19.23 -10.00
CA GLU A 185 8.90 -20.58 -9.45
C GLU A 185 10.14 -21.39 -9.83
N SER A 186 10.70 -21.16 -11.02
CA SER A 186 11.95 -21.79 -11.50
C SER A 186 13.18 -21.41 -10.68
N ILE A 187 13.11 -20.36 -9.85
CA ILE A 187 14.18 -20.01 -8.92
C ILE A 187 14.02 -20.87 -7.65
N PRO A 188 15.01 -21.73 -7.33
CA PRO A 188 14.97 -22.57 -6.13
C PRO A 188 14.76 -21.73 -4.86
N GLU A 189 13.99 -22.23 -3.90
CA GLU A 189 13.62 -21.46 -2.72
C GLU A 189 14.82 -20.93 -1.93
N ALA A 190 15.88 -21.74 -1.80
CA ALA A 190 17.14 -21.35 -1.17
C ALA A 190 17.82 -20.14 -1.88
N GLU A 191 17.64 -19.99 -3.20
CA GLU A 191 18.24 -18.91 -3.98
C GLU A 191 17.37 -17.64 -4.03
N ARG A 192 16.07 -17.74 -3.68
CA ARG A 192 15.13 -16.60 -3.73
C ARG A 192 15.55 -15.46 -2.80
N ALA A 193 16.17 -15.78 -1.66
CA ALA A 193 16.65 -14.76 -0.73
C ALA A 193 17.75 -13.89 -1.36
N GLY A 194 18.72 -14.50 -2.04
CA GLY A 194 19.78 -13.80 -2.76
C GLY A 194 19.23 -12.94 -3.88
N VAL A 195 18.33 -13.49 -4.70
CA VAL A 195 17.66 -12.73 -5.78
C VAL A 195 16.89 -11.53 -5.21
N LYS A 196 16.15 -11.72 -4.11
CA LYS A 196 15.41 -10.63 -3.45
C LYS A 196 16.35 -9.57 -2.88
N SER A 197 17.50 -9.97 -2.33
CA SER A 197 18.52 -9.05 -1.83
C SER A 197 19.11 -8.21 -2.95
N MET A 198 19.51 -8.85 -4.06
CA MET A 198 19.95 -8.18 -5.27
C MET A 198 18.90 -7.20 -5.81
N LEU A 199 17.64 -7.62 -5.94
CA LEU A 199 16.59 -6.73 -6.43
C LEU A 199 16.37 -5.51 -5.54
N ARG A 200 16.63 -5.64 -4.24
CA ARG A 200 16.52 -4.54 -3.27
C ARG A 200 17.71 -3.60 -3.30
N SER A 201 18.91 -4.08 -3.65
CA SER A 201 20.10 -3.24 -3.75
C SER A 201 20.05 -2.28 -4.93
N PHE A 202 19.28 -2.61 -5.99
CA PHE A 202 19.14 -1.72 -7.15
C PHE A 202 18.43 -0.40 -6.83
N THR A 203 19.03 0.69 -7.32
CA THR A 203 18.36 1.99 -7.45
C THR A 203 17.17 1.89 -8.43
N PRO A 204 16.22 2.86 -8.43
CA PRO A 204 15.13 2.84 -9.40
C PRO A 204 15.60 2.82 -10.86
N ALA A 205 16.73 3.47 -11.17
CA ALA A 205 17.30 3.47 -12.52
C ALA A 205 17.93 2.12 -12.87
N GLU A 206 18.75 1.55 -11.97
CA GLU A 206 19.31 0.20 -12.15
C GLU A 206 18.23 -0.87 -12.26
N ARG A 207 17.16 -0.79 -11.48
CA ARG A 207 16.05 -1.74 -11.56
C ARG A 207 15.35 -1.67 -12.92
N ARG A 208 15.20 -0.48 -13.50
CA ARG A 208 14.68 -0.33 -14.88
C ARG A 208 15.65 -0.93 -15.88
N ARG A 209 16.94 -0.57 -15.80
CA ARG A 209 18.01 -1.11 -16.65
C ARG A 209 17.99 -2.64 -16.67
N PHE A 210 18.04 -3.25 -15.49
CA PHE A 210 17.93 -4.69 -15.29
C PHE A 210 16.63 -5.28 -15.87
N GLN A 211 15.48 -4.64 -15.64
CA GLN A 211 14.21 -5.11 -16.17
C GLN A 211 14.17 -5.06 -17.71
N HIS A 212 14.77 -4.04 -18.32
CA HIS A 212 14.90 -3.94 -19.78
C HIS A 212 15.81 -5.05 -20.32
N MET A 213 16.97 -5.27 -19.69
CA MET A 213 17.88 -6.37 -20.04
C MET A 213 17.19 -7.73 -19.96
N LEU A 214 16.49 -8.04 -18.86
CA LEU A 214 15.79 -9.32 -18.71
C LEU A 214 14.70 -9.55 -19.75
N ARG A 215 13.99 -8.49 -20.17
CA ARG A 215 12.96 -8.61 -21.20
C ARG A 215 13.57 -8.95 -22.57
N ALA A 216 14.74 -8.41 -22.87
CA ALA A 216 15.48 -8.69 -24.11
C ALA A 216 16.14 -10.07 -24.09
N ALA A 217 16.54 -10.58 -22.91
CA ALA A 217 17.13 -11.90 -22.78
C ALA A 217 16.14 -13.02 -23.18
N PRO A 218 16.61 -14.11 -23.82
CA PRO A 218 15.80 -15.28 -24.13
C PRO A 218 15.12 -15.83 -22.88
N GLU A 219 13.84 -16.17 -22.98
CA GLU A 219 13.04 -16.59 -21.85
C GLU A 219 13.66 -17.77 -21.07
N ALA A 220 14.12 -18.78 -21.80
CA ALA A 220 14.76 -19.97 -21.21
C ALA A 220 16.00 -19.65 -20.35
N GLN A 221 16.63 -18.49 -20.58
CA GLN A 221 17.84 -18.08 -19.87
C GLN A 221 17.56 -17.13 -18.70
N ARG A 222 16.36 -16.53 -18.61
CA ARG A 222 16.07 -15.46 -17.64
C ARG A 222 16.32 -15.88 -16.20
N SER A 223 15.84 -17.06 -15.78
CA SER A 223 16.02 -17.52 -14.39
C SER A 223 17.48 -17.87 -14.08
N ALA A 224 18.24 -18.41 -15.04
CA ALA A 224 19.67 -18.64 -14.89
C ALA A 224 20.43 -17.32 -14.70
N LEU A 225 20.13 -16.30 -15.52
CA LEU A 225 20.72 -14.96 -15.38
C LEU A 225 20.37 -14.31 -14.03
N MET A 226 19.13 -14.44 -13.56
CA MET A 226 18.74 -13.93 -12.23
C MET A 226 19.59 -14.54 -11.11
N ARG A 227 19.85 -15.86 -11.19
CA ARG A 227 20.64 -16.60 -10.19
C ARG A 227 22.12 -16.24 -10.28
N GLU A 228 22.67 -16.16 -11.49
CA GLU A 228 24.05 -15.72 -11.72
C GLU A 228 24.30 -14.34 -11.11
N LEU A 229 23.48 -13.35 -11.48
CA LEU A 229 23.63 -11.97 -11.01
C LEU A 229 23.44 -11.84 -9.49
N ALA A 230 22.63 -12.71 -8.88
CA ALA A 230 22.42 -12.71 -7.44
C ALA A 230 23.62 -13.21 -6.64
N ARG A 231 24.53 -13.98 -7.25
CA ARG A 231 25.76 -14.49 -6.61
C ARG A 231 26.93 -13.52 -6.69
N LEU A 232 26.90 -12.61 -7.66
CA LEU A 232 27.94 -11.60 -7.83
C LEU A 232 27.83 -10.48 -6.78
N ASP A 233 28.97 -9.87 -6.43
CA ASP A 233 28.99 -8.59 -5.71
C ASP A 233 28.42 -7.44 -6.57
N TYR A 234 28.23 -6.26 -5.98
CA TYR A 234 27.63 -5.13 -6.70
C TYR A 234 28.43 -4.66 -7.92
N ALA A 235 29.75 -4.54 -7.82
CA ALA A 235 30.60 -4.06 -8.90
C ALA A 235 30.69 -5.08 -10.04
N SER A 236 30.87 -6.35 -9.70
CA SER A 236 30.91 -7.46 -10.67
C SER A 236 29.56 -7.64 -11.36
N ARG A 237 28.44 -7.51 -10.62
CA ARG A 237 27.09 -7.54 -11.19
C ARG A 237 26.87 -6.42 -12.19
N ASN A 238 27.29 -5.19 -11.87
CA ASN A 238 27.12 -4.05 -12.77
C ASN A 238 27.93 -4.19 -14.06
N ARG A 239 29.17 -4.72 -13.97
CA ARG A 239 29.97 -5.07 -15.17
C ARG A 239 29.26 -6.13 -16.01
N ARG A 240 28.80 -7.20 -15.37
CA ARG A 240 28.09 -8.29 -16.04
C ARG A 240 26.80 -7.83 -16.71
N LEU A 241 26.05 -6.90 -16.09
CA LEU A 241 24.87 -6.30 -16.70
C LEU A 241 25.21 -5.53 -18.00
N SER A 242 26.31 -4.79 -18.04
CA SER A 242 26.75 -4.09 -19.25
C SER A 242 27.12 -5.05 -20.39
N GLU A 243 27.79 -6.16 -20.06
CA GLU A 243 28.11 -7.21 -21.03
C GLU A 243 26.84 -7.86 -21.60
N LEU A 244 25.89 -8.23 -20.73
CA LEU A 244 24.61 -8.83 -21.14
C LEU A 244 23.78 -7.87 -22.00
N GLU A 245 23.82 -6.57 -21.71
CA GLU A 245 23.16 -5.57 -22.55
C GLU A 245 23.74 -5.51 -23.96
N THR A 246 25.06 -5.61 -24.07
CA THR A 246 25.76 -5.66 -25.34
C THR A 246 25.44 -6.97 -26.08
N GLN A 247 25.50 -8.09 -25.37
CA GLN A 247 25.22 -9.43 -25.90
C GLN A 247 23.79 -9.56 -26.45
N PHE A 248 22.80 -9.04 -25.73
CA PHE A 248 21.39 -9.10 -26.14
C PHE A 248 20.94 -7.88 -26.96
N LYS A 249 21.86 -6.99 -27.34
CA LYS A 249 21.58 -5.78 -28.12
C LYS A 249 20.42 -4.97 -27.54
N VAL A 250 20.45 -4.75 -26.22
CA VAL A 250 19.37 -4.09 -25.47
C VAL A 250 19.29 -2.62 -25.91
N PRO A 251 18.16 -2.15 -26.44
CA PRO A 251 18.02 -0.75 -26.82
C PRO A 251 18.06 0.16 -25.58
N PRO A 252 18.58 1.40 -25.70
CA PRO A 252 18.60 2.33 -24.58
C PRO A 252 17.17 2.56 -24.07
N PRO A 253 16.99 2.76 -22.75
CA PRO A 253 15.66 3.01 -22.19
C PRO A 253 15.07 4.26 -22.84
N ALA A 254 13.82 4.17 -23.31
CA ALA A 254 13.08 5.33 -23.81
C ALA A 254 13.05 6.43 -22.73
N GLN A 255 13.38 7.66 -23.12
CA GLN A 255 13.41 8.84 -22.24
C GLN A 255 11.99 9.22 -21.79
#